data_AF-A0A9D6X0A4-F1
#
_entry.id   AF-A0A9D6X0A4-F1
#
_cell.length_a   1.000
_cell.length_b   1.000
_cell.length_c   1.000
_cell.angle_alpha   90.00
_cell.angle_beta   90.00
_cell.angle_gamma   90.00
#
_symmetry.space_group_name_H-M   'P 1'
#
loop_
_entity.id
_entity.type
_entity.pdbx_description
1 polymer ?
#
loop_
_entity_poly.entity_id
_entity_poly.type
_entity_poly.pdbx_seq_one_letter_code
_entity_poly.pdbx_strand_id
1 'polypeptide(L)'
;MPTPKKNSRQLSGHARRNVELIRAKRILRAHLPGLRERYFITSLGVLGSYVRGEQKKKSDLDLLVEFKRAPSLFQYVELEDHLSELVGIKVDLVMKKTLKPHIGRYILAEVVPL
;
A
#
# COMPACT_ATOMS: atom_id res chain seq x y z
N MET A 1 -20.53 -33.86 -14.47
CA MET A 1 -19.45 -32.87 -14.19
C MET A 1 -20.07 -31.69 -13.45
N PRO A 2 -19.72 -31.41 -12.18
CA PRO A 2 -20.23 -30.21 -11.52
C PRO A 2 -19.41 -28.99 -11.97
N THR A 3 -20.09 -27.97 -12.47
CA THR A 3 -19.52 -26.66 -12.77
C THR A 3 -19.15 -25.95 -11.46
N PRO A 4 -18.02 -25.21 -11.39
CA PRO A 4 -17.71 -24.42 -10.21
C PRO A 4 -18.67 -23.23 -10.16
N LYS A 5 -19.65 -23.28 -9.25
CA LYS A 5 -20.48 -22.12 -8.89
C LYS A 5 -19.58 -21.05 -8.29
N LYS A 6 -19.11 -20.09 -9.11
CA LYS A 6 -18.51 -18.86 -8.60
C LYS A 6 -19.59 -18.07 -7.87
N ASN A 7 -19.44 -17.96 -6.54
CA ASN A 7 -20.36 -17.25 -5.66
C ASN A 7 -20.49 -15.78 -6.08
N SER A 8 -21.71 -15.34 -6.40
CA SER A 8 -22.07 -13.96 -6.76
C SER A 8 -21.71 -12.91 -5.68
N ARG A 9 -21.60 -13.31 -4.41
CA ARG A 9 -21.12 -12.46 -3.31
C ARG A 9 -19.63 -12.08 -3.38
N GLN A 10 -18.80 -12.84 -4.10
CA GLN A 10 -17.34 -12.64 -4.14
C GLN A 10 -16.93 -11.63 -5.23
N LEU A 11 -17.74 -11.51 -6.28
CA LEU A 11 -17.56 -10.58 -7.39
C LEU A 11 -17.86 -9.13 -6.98
N SER A 12 -18.83 -8.91 -6.08
CA SER A 12 -19.19 -7.57 -5.59
C SER A 12 -18.15 -6.95 -4.64
N GLY A 13 -17.46 -7.77 -3.85
CA GLY A 13 -16.38 -7.31 -2.96
C GLY A 13 -15.11 -6.89 -3.71
N HIS A 14 -14.76 -7.59 -4.79
CA HIS A 14 -13.60 -7.24 -5.63
C HIS A 14 -13.79 -5.90 -6.36
N ALA A 15 -14.99 -5.67 -6.92
CA ALA A 15 -15.28 -4.41 -7.59
C ALA A 15 -15.18 -3.21 -6.63
N ARG A 16 -15.71 -3.34 -5.41
CA ARG A 16 -15.63 -2.28 -4.38
C ARG A 16 -14.19 -1.94 -3.98
N ARG A 17 -13.37 -2.95 -3.70
CA ARG A 17 -11.95 -2.76 -3.35
C ARG A 17 -11.15 -2.09 -4.45
N ASN A 18 -11.44 -2.41 -5.71
CA ASN A 18 -10.77 -1.75 -6.84
C ASN A 18 -11.11 -0.25 -6.89
N VAL A 19 -12.36 0.14 -6.61
CA VAL A 19 -12.76 1.55 -6.56
C VAL A 19 -12.07 2.26 -5.39
N GLU A 20 -11.98 1.64 -4.21
CA GLU A 20 -11.28 2.19 -3.04
C GLU A 20 -9.79 2.39 -3.31
N LEU A 21 -9.14 1.41 -3.95
CA LEU A 21 -7.74 1.50 -4.33
C LEU A 21 -7.48 2.62 -5.34
N ILE A 22 -8.33 2.75 -6.36
CA ILE A 22 -8.24 3.84 -7.35
C ILE A 22 -8.37 5.20 -6.65
N ARG A 23 -9.33 5.32 -5.72
CA ARG A 23 -9.54 6.54 -4.93
C ARG A 23 -8.33 6.87 -4.07
N ALA A 24 -7.82 5.90 -3.31
CA ALA A 24 -6.66 6.07 -2.44
C ALA A 24 -5.42 6.50 -3.24
N LYS A 25 -5.13 5.81 -4.36
CA LYS A 25 -4.02 6.19 -5.27
C LYS A 25 -4.15 7.62 -5.77
N ARG A 26 -5.35 8.05 -6.15
CA ARG A 26 -5.59 9.43 -6.63
C ARG A 26 -5.32 10.45 -5.54
N ILE A 27 -5.81 10.21 -4.32
CA ILE A 27 -5.60 11.09 -3.17
C ILE A 27 -4.11 11.18 -2.83
N LEU A 28 -3.43 10.04 -2.73
CA LEU A 28 -2.00 9.98 -2.42
C LEU A 28 -1.16 10.70 -3.46
N ARG A 29 -1.45 10.51 -4.75
CA ARG A 29 -0.78 11.23 -5.85
C ARG A 29 -0.93 12.73 -5.75
N ALA A 30 -2.13 13.22 -5.42
CA ALA A 30 -2.38 14.65 -5.27
C ALA A 30 -1.58 15.27 -4.10
N HIS A 31 -1.36 14.53 -3.01
CA HIS A 31 -0.64 15.02 -1.83
C HIS A 31 0.85 14.65 -1.83
N LEU A 32 1.31 13.85 -2.79
CA LEU A 32 2.66 13.33 -2.83
C LEU A 32 3.75 14.41 -2.78
N PRO A 33 3.63 15.57 -3.46
CA PRO A 33 4.64 16.63 -3.35
C PRO A 33 4.84 17.10 -1.90
N GLY A 34 3.75 17.40 -1.18
CA GLY A 34 3.83 17.83 0.22
C GLY A 34 4.32 16.74 1.17
N LEU A 35 3.93 15.47 0.92
CA LEU A 35 4.43 14.32 1.68
C LEU A 35 5.95 14.14 1.48
N ARG A 36 6.46 14.31 0.25
CA ARG A 36 7.89 14.22 -0.05
C ARG A 36 8.70 15.27 0.69
N GLU A 37 8.22 16.51 0.71
CA GLU A 37 8.88 17.61 1.39
C GLU A 37 8.88 17.42 2.92
N ARG A 38 7.72 17.09 3.50
CA ARG A 38 7.54 16.98 4.95
C ARG A 38 8.28 15.80 5.56
N TYR A 39 8.25 14.64 4.91
CA TYR A 39 8.77 13.38 5.46
C TYR A 39 10.06 12.90 4.78
N PHE A 40 10.64 13.69 3.87
CA PHE A 40 11.84 13.33 3.12
C PHE A 40 11.70 12.04 2.31
N ILE A 41 10.52 11.81 1.72
CA ILE A 41 10.23 10.62 0.92
C ILE A 41 10.91 10.76 -0.45
N THR A 42 11.71 9.77 -0.82
CA THR A 42 12.32 9.64 -2.16
C THR A 42 11.35 8.97 -3.13
N SER A 43 10.68 7.90 -2.68
CA SER A 43 9.67 7.20 -3.49
C SER A 43 8.57 6.62 -2.63
N LEU A 44 7.35 6.61 -3.16
CA LEU A 44 6.18 5.96 -2.57
C LEU A 44 5.52 5.10 -3.65
N GLY A 45 5.10 3.89 -3.30
CA GLY A 45 4.40 3.01 -4.21
C GLY A 45 3.39 2.13 -3.48
N VAL A 46 2.37 1.68 -4.19
CA VAL A 46 1.43 0.69 -3.65
C VAL A 46 2.01 -0.70 -3.83
N LEU A 47 2.04 -1.51 -2.77
CA LEU A 47 2.34 -2.94 -2.91
C LEU A 47 1.08 -3.66 -3.34
N GLY A 48 1.20 -4.52 -4.35
CA GLY A 48 0.17 -5.49 -4.67
C GLY A 48 -0.09 -6.41 -3.48
N SER A 49 -1.35 -6.70 -3.22
CA SER A 49 -1.79 -7.64 -2.18
C SER A 49 -1.45 -9.11 -2.51
N TYR A 50 -0.63 -9.35 -3.53
CA TYR A 50 -0.29 -10.66 -4.08
C TYR A 50 0.94 -11.29 -3.40
N VAL A 51 1.81 -10.50 -2.78
CA VAL A 51 3.16 -10.97 -2.45
C VAL A 51 3.25 -11.83 -1.18
N ARG A 52 2.20 -11.90 -0.35
CA ARG A 52 2.32 -12.59 0.95
C ARG A 52 1.58 -13.90 1.09
N GLY A 53 0.55 -14.21 0.29
CA GLY A 53 -0.36 -15.33 0.61
C GLY A 53 -1.05 -15.24 1.98
N GLU A 54 -0.70 -14.23 2.80
CA GLU A 54 -1.17 -13.92 4.14
C GLU A 54 -1.96 -12.59 4.10
N GLN A 55 -2.92 -12.44 3.18
CA GLN A 55 -3.89 -11.35 3.32
C GLN A 55 -4.66 -11.57 4.63
N LYS A 56 -4.17 -10.96 5.72
CA LYS A 56 -4.99 -10.74 6.89
C LYS A 56 -6.08 -9.77 6.44
N LYS A 57 -7.34 -10.12 6.71
CA LYS A 57 -8.55 -9.33 6.38
C LYS A 57 -8.61 -7.93 7.05
N LYS A 58 -7.50 -7.41 7.56
CA LYS A 58 -7.42 -6.26 8.48
C LYS A 58 -6.50 -5.10 8.02
N SER A 59 -5.67 -5.27 6.99
CA SER A 59 -4.91 -4.16 6.39
C SER A 59 -5.52 -3.81 5.04
N ASP A 60 -5.87 -2.54 4.84
CA ASP A 60 -6.67 -2.08 3.70
C ASP A 60 -5.81 -1.35 2.63
N LEU A 61 -4.54 -0.99 2.90
CA LEU A 61 -3.58 -0.53 1.87
C LEU A 61 -2.10 -0.68 2.29
N ASP A 62 -1.32 -1.50 1.60
CA ASP A 62 0.12 -1.66 1.83
C ASP A 62 0.93 -0.67 0.95
N LEU A 63 1.82 0.13 1.55
CA LEU A 63 2.63 1.14 0.85
C LEU A 63 4.13 0.93 1.04
N LEU A 64 4.88 1.01 -0.05
CA LEU A 64 6.34 0.90 -0.07
C LEU A 64 6.89 2.31 -0.05
N VAL A 65 7.71 2.61 0.94
CA VAL A 65 8.34 3.91 1.10
C VAL A 65 9.86 3.80 1.08
N GLU A 66 10.50 4.75 0.42
CA GLU A 66 11.93 4.99 0.46
C GLU A 66 12.16 6.43 0.91
N PHE A 67 13.08 6.63 1.86
CA PHE A 67 13.37 7.94 2.42
C PHE A 67 14.77 8.40 2.03
N LYS A 68 14.94 9.71 1.85
CA LYS A 68 16.25 10.34 1.58
C LYS A 68 17.17 10.26 2.80
N ARG A 69 16.60 10.30 3.99
CA ARG A 69 17.28 10.09 5.28
C ARG A 69 16.45 9.13 6.12
N ALA A 70 17.07 8.38 7.02
CA ALA A 70 16.30 7.52 7.93
C ALA A 70 15.35 8.38 8.79
N PRO A 71 14.03 8.11 8.79
CA PRO A 71 13.12 8.79 9.69
C PRO A 71 13.34 8.32 11.12
N SER A 72 12.96 9.16 12.09
CA SER A 72 12.77 8.67 13.46
C SER A 72 11.54 7.74 13.54
N LEU A 73 11.43 6.95 14.61
CA LEU A 73 10.25 6.11 14.83
C LEU A 73 8.96 6.94 14.87
N PHE A 74 8.99 8.12 15.52
CA PHE A 74 7.84 9.02 15.59
C PHE A 74 7.44 9.54 14.21
N GLN A 75 8.40 9.96 13.38
CA GLN A 75 8.10 10.41 12.02
C GLN A 75 7.52 9.29 11.14
N TYR A 76 7.97 8.05 11.37
CA TYR A 76 7.45 6.89 10.67
C TYR A 76 5.99 6.62 11.03
N VAL A 77 5.68 6.59 12.33
CA VAL A 77 4.31 6.37 12.83
C VAL A 77 3.40 7.53 12.43
N GLU A 78 3.85 8.78 12.56
CA GLU A 78 3.10 9.96 12.12
C GLU A 78 2.78 9.92 10.62
N LEU A 79 3.71 9.44 9.80
CA LEU A 79 3.45 9.25 8.37
C LEU A 79 2.38 8.17 8.14
N GLU A 80 2.45 7.04 8.85
CA GLU A 80 1.46 5.96 8.73
C GLU A 80 0.05 6.44 9.08
N ASP A 81 -0.08 7.15 10.19
CA ASP A 81 -1.34 7.72 10.67
C ASP A 81 -1.87 8.77 9.69
N HIS A 82 -1.02 9.72 9.28
CA HIS A 82 -1.41 10.76 8.33
C HIS A 82 -1.86 10.17 6.98
N LEU A 83 -1.17 9.16 6.46
CA LEU A 83 -1.58 8.49 5.23
C LEU A 83 -2.93 7.78 5.42
N SER A 84 -3.13 7.10 6.56
CA SER A 84 -4.38 6.41 6.89
C SER A 84 -5.56 7.36 6.97
N GLU A 85 -5.39 8.50 7.64
CA GLU A 85 -6.38 9.57 7.73
C GLU A 85 -6.71 10.14 6.34
N LEU A 86 -5.67 10.36 5.53
CA LEU A 86 -5.80 10.94 4.20
C LEU A 86 -6.63 10.04 3.26
N VAL A 87 -6.42 8.73 3.30
CA VAL A 87 -7.17 7.78 2.45
C VAL A 87 -8.45 7.25 3.09
N GLY A 88 -8.61 7.39 4.41
CA GLY A 88 -9.77 6.93 5.18
C GLY A 88 -9.80 5.43 5.44
N ILE A 89 -8.67 4.74 5.29
CA ILE A 89 -8.48 3.30 5.50
C ILE A 89 -7.12 3.06 6.14
N LYS A 90 -6.94 1.93 6.81
CA LYS A 90 -5.66 1.63 7.47
C LYS A 90 -4.55 1.39 6.45
N VAL A 91 -3.46 2.16 6.57
CA VAL A 91 -2.23 2.00 5.80
C VAL A 91 -1.21 1.16 6.59
N ASP A 92 -0.51 0.26 5.91
CA ASP A 92 0.69 -0.43 6.41
C ASP A 92 1.89 0.08 5.61
N LEU A 93 2.82 0.78 6.27
CA LEU A 93 4.04 1.23 5.62
C LEU A 93 5.10 0.14 5.66
N VAL A 94 5.82 0.00 4.54
CA VAL A 94 6.96 -0.90 4.41
C VAL A 94 8.14 -0.11 3.88
N MET A 95 9.25 -0.09 4.62
CA MET A 95 10.48 0.52 4.16
C MET A 95 11.16 -0.37 3.11
N LYS A 96 11.47 0.18 1.93
CA LYS A 96 12.19 -0.56 0.88
C LYS A 96 13.49 -1.20 1.36
N LYS A 97 14.24 -0.51 2.24
CA LYS A 97 15.50 -1.00 2.81
C LYS A 97 15.37 -2.21 3.75
N THR A 98 14.17 -2.50 4.27
CA THR A 98 13.95 -3.62 5.20
C THR A 98 13.54 -4.90 4.49
N LEU A 99 13.34 -4.85 3.16
CA LEU A 99 13.01 -6.03 2.37
C LEU A 99 14.22 -6.95 2.24
N LYS A 100 14.07 -8.21 2.67
CA LYS A 100 15.11 -9.24 2.47
C LYS A 100 15.34 -9.47 0.97
N PRO A 101 16.60 -9.59 0.49
CA PRO A 101 16.88 -9.65 -0.96
C PRO A 101 16.09 -10.70 -1.76
N HIS A 102 15.86 -11.88 -1.18
CA HIS A 102 15.17 -12.98 -1.83
C HIS A 102 13.65 -12.75 -1.98
N ILE A 103 13.01 -12.06 -1.04
CA ILE A 103 11.58 -11.69 -1.13
C ILE A 103 11.41 -10.34 -1.84
N GLY A 104 12.33 -9.41 -1.62
CA GLY A 104 12.27 -8.05 -2.14
C GLY A 104 12.20 -7.99 -3.66
N ARG A 105 12.86 -8.90 -4.38
CA ARG A 105 12.77 -8.95 -5.85
C ARG A 105 11.35 -9.14 -6.37
N TYR A 106 10.57 -10.03 -5.75
CA TYR A 106 9.18 -10.27 -6.13
C TYR A 106 8.28 -9.11 -5.70
N ILE A 107 8.50 -8.57 -4.49
CA ILE A 107 7.75 -7.39 -4.02
C ILE A 107 7.95 -6.21 -4.96
N LEU A 108 9.20 -5.88 -5.27
CA LEU A 108 9.55 -4.72 -6.08
C LEU A 108 9.02 -4.81 -7.51
N ALA A 109 8.84 -6.02 -8.05
CA ALA A 109 8.24 -6.23 -9.37
C ALA A 109 6.74 -5.91 -9.42
N GLU A 110 6.05 -5.98 -8.28
CA GLU A 110 4.61 -5.72 -8.17
C GLU A 110 4.28 -4.31 -7.64
N VAL A 111 5.29 -3.52 -7.29
CA VAL A 111 5.08 -2.15 -6.81
C VAL A 111 4.52 -1.31 -7.95
N VAL A 112 3.41 -0.63 -7.68
CA VAL A 112 2.89 0.40 -8.58
C VAL A 112 3.30 1.78 -8.04
N PRO A 113 4.22 2.50 -8.72
CA PRO A 113 4.65 3.82 -8.29
C PRO A 113 3.49 4.81 -8.25
N LEU A 114 3.50 5.67 -7.22
CA LEU A 114 2.56 6.78 -7.07
C LEU A 114 3.09 8.02 -7.77
#